data_AF-A0A3N5TP60-F1
#
_entry.id   AF-A0A3N5TP60-F1
#
_cell.length_a   1.000
_cell.length_b   1.000
_cell.length_c   1.000
_cell.angle_alpha   90.00
_cell.angle_beta   90.00
_cell.angle_gamma   90.00
#
_symmetry.space_group_name_H-M   'P 1'
#
loop_
_entity.id
_entity.type
_entity.pdbx_description
1 polymer ?
#
loop_
_entity_poly.entity_id
_entity_poly.type
_entity_poly.pdbx_seq_one_letter_code
_entity_poly.pdbx_strand_id
1 'polypeptide(L)'
;ACRGEDGYFVNPFRMGNRISREDAAQRFQRYFIDRIEKDTEFKRRILALKGRRLGCFCKPKVCHGDVIADWLNKMEQKEVE
;
A
#
# COMPACT_ATOMS: atom_id res chain seq x y z
N ALA A 1 -0.83 -16.22 -3.33
CA ALA A 1 -1.40 -14.90 -3.71
C ALA A 1 -2.10 -14.33 -2.49
N CYS A 2 -1.73 -13.13 -2.04
CA CYS A 2 -2.40 -12.43 -0.94
C CYS A 2 -3.83 -12.09 -1.39
N ARG A 3 -4.81 -12.86 -0.93
CA ARG A 3 -6.23 -12.60 -1.18
C ARG A 3 -6.71 -11.63 -0.10
N GLY A 4 -6.55 -10.33 -0.34
CA GLY A 4 -7.49 -9.38 0.26
C GLY A 4 -8.81 -9.59 -0.47
N GLU A 5 -9.85 -10.01 0.25
CA GLU A 5 -11.12 -10.51 -0.31
C GLU A 5 -11.81 -9.55 -1.29
N ASP A 6 -11.45 -8.27 -1.26
CA ASP A 6 -12.02 -7.23 -2.12
C ASP A 6 -11.16 -6.84 -3.35
N GLY A 7 -9.91 -7.29 -3.47
CA GLY A 7 -9.03 -6.84 -4.56
C GLY A 7 -8.66 -5.34 -4.53
N TYR A 8 -9.28 -4.56 -3.65
CA TYR A 8 -9.29 -3.10 -3.66
C TYR A 8 -7.92 -2.47 -3.38
N PHE A 9 -7.10 -3.15 -2.58
CA PHE A 9 -5.71 -2.75 -2.26
C PHE A 9 -4.66 -3.59 -2.99
N VAL A 10 -5.08 -4.43 -3.95
CA VAL A 10 -4.14 -5.28 -4.68
C VAL A 10 -3.34 -4.42 -5.63
N ASN A 11 -2.03 -4.64 -5.64
CA ASN A 11 -1.14 -3.99 -6.58
C ASN A 11 -1.52 -4.41 -8.03
N PRO A 12 -1.96 -3.48 -8.91
CA PRO A 12 -2.25 -3.80 -10.31
C PRO A 12 -0.98 -4.18 -11.08
N PHE A 13 0.20 -3.75 -10.60
CA PHE A 13 1.50 -4.13 -11.15
C PHE A 13 1.88 -5.53 -10.65
N ARG A 14 1.51 -6.55 -11.44
CA ARG A 14 1.93 -7.94 -11.17
C ARG A 14 3.43 -8.08 -11.40
N MET A 15 4.12 -8.67 -10.41
CA MET A 15 5.50 -9.13 -10.57
C MET A 15 5.56 -10.11 -11.76
N GLY A 16 6.51 -9.89 -12.67
CA GLY A 16 6.71 -10.71 -13.86
C GLY A 16 8.18 -10.67 -14.28
N ASN A 17 8.54 -11.39 -15.34
CA ASN A 17 9.94 -11.57 -15.76
C ASN A 17 10.74 -10.28 -16.03
N ARG A 18 10.07 -9.13 -16.18
CA ARG A 18 10.69 -7.80 -16.40
C ARG A 18 10.57 -6.83 -15.23
N ILE A 19 9.72 -7.13 -14.25
CA ILE A 19 9.41 -6.21 -13.16
C ILE A 19 9.80 -6.90 -11.85
N SER A 20 10.95 -6.49 -11.33
CA SER A 20 11.40 -6.88 -10.01
C SER A 20 10.43 -6.40 -8.94
N ARG A 21 10.42 -7.10 -7.81
CA ARG A 21 9.56 -6.81 -6.67
C ARG A 21 9.68 -5.37 -6.17
N GLU A 22 10.90 -4.83 -6.17
CA GLU A 22 11.20 -3.44 -5.80
C GLU A 22 10.65 -2.44 -6.81
N ASP A 23 10.76 -2.74 -8.11
CA ASP A 23 10.21 -1.91 -9.18
C ASP A 23 8.68 -1.87 -9.11
N ALA A 24 8.05 -3.03 -8.89
CA ALA A 24 6.61 -3.13 -8.68
C ALA A 24 6.15 -2.35 -7.43
N ALA A 25 6.95 -2.34 -6.35
CA ALA A 25 6.67 -1.58 -5.14
C ALA A 25 6.81 -0.06 -5.36
N GLN A 26 7.85 0.39 -6.07
CA GLN A 26 8.03 1.81 -6.40
C GLN A 26 6.92 2.33 -7.31
N ARG A 27 6.54 1.56 -8.35
CA ARG A 27 5.41 1.90 -9.22
C ARG A 27 4.11 1.96 -8.44
N PHE A 28 3.89 0.97 -7.56
CA PHE A 28 2.72 0.96 -6.69
C PHE A 28 2.70 2.17 -5.75
N GLN A 29 3.83 2.57 -5.17
CA GLN A 29 3.92 3.75 -4.31
C GLN A 29 3.48 5.01 -5.04
N ARG A 30 3.95 5.24 -6.27
CA ARG A 30 3.54 6.41 -7.06
C ARG A 30 2.05 6.36 -7.40
N TYR A 31 1.56 5.21 -7.85
CA TYR A 31 0.14 5.00 -8.14
C TYR A 31 -0.73 5.19 -6.90
N PHE A 32 -0.26 4.73 -5.74
CA PHE A 32 -0.95 4.82 -4.47
C PHE A 32 -1.11 6.27 -4.02
N ILE A 33 -0.05 7.08 -4.10
CA ILE A 33 -0.09 8.52 -3.78
C ILE A 33 -1.05 9.24 -4.74
N ASP A 34 -0.92 9.04 -6.05
CA ASP A 34 -1.81 9.68 -7.02
C ASP A 34 -3.29 9.30 -6.79
N ARG A 35 -3.55 8.02 -6.50
CA ARG A 35 -4.90 7.54 -6.20
C ARG A 35 -5.43 8.07 -4.87
N ILE A 36 -4.60 8.20 -3.83
CA ILE A 36 -5.06 8.69 -2.53
C ILE A 36 -5.40 10.19 -2.56
N GLU A 37 -4.77 10.94 -3.45
CA GLU A 37 -5.08 12.35 -3.69
C GLU A 37 -6.32 12.54 -4.55
N LYS A 38 -6.54 11.67 -5.55
CA LYS A 38 -7.69 11.74 -6.46
C LYS A 38 -8.96 11.08 -5.91
N ASP A 39 -8.83 10.03 -5.12
CA ASP A 39 -9.92 9.18 -4.65
C ASP A 39 -10.03 9.26 -3.12
N THR A 40 -10.96 10.11 -2.67
CA THR A 40 -11.20 10.37 -1.26
C THR A 40 -11.76 9.14 -0.53
N GLU A 41 -12.50 8.28 -1.22
CA GLU A 41 -13.00 7.03 -0.63
C GLU A 41 -11.86 6.04 -0.40
N PHE A 42 -10.95 5.90 -1.38
CA PHE A 42 -9.74 5.13 -1.24
C PHE A 42 -8.92 5.61 -0.04
N LYS A 43 -8.71 6.93 0.07
CA LYS A 43 -8.05 7.55 1.24
C LYS A 43 -8.75 7.21 2.55
N ARG A 44 -10.09 7.30 2.61
CA ARG A 44 -10.86 6.98 3.82
C ARG A 44 -10.68 5.53 4.23
N ARG A 45 -10.72 4.60 3.27
CA ARG A 45 -10.52 3.17 3.53
C ARG A 45 -9.09 2.87 3.99
N ILE A 46 -8.08 3.54 3.41
CA ILE A 46 -6.70 3.44 3.88
C ILE A 46 -6.55 3.97 5.30
N LEU A 47 -7.12 5.14 5.60
CA LEU A 47 -7.11 5.69 6.96
C LEU A 47 -7.85 4.78 7.95
N ALA A 48 -8.88 4.05 7.52
CA ALA A 48 -9.53 3.04 8.35
C ALA A 48 -8.64 1.81 8.68
N LEU A 49 -7.52 1.64 7.95
CA LEU A 49 -6.46 0.69 8.28
C LEU A 49 -5.46 1.25 9.30
N LYS A 50 -5.52 2.56 9.65
CA LYS A 50 -4.71 3.15 10.73
C LYS A 50 -5.01 2.41 12.04
N GLY A 51 -3.97 1.98 12.75
CA GLY A 51 -4.09 1.14 13.94
C GLY A 51 -4.39 -0.35 13.69
N ARG A 52 -4.58 -0.79 12.43
CA ARG A 52 -4.71 -2.22 12.08
C ARG A 52 -3.35 -2.78 11.67
N ARG A 53 -3.11 -4.06 11.99
CA ARG A 53 -1.93 -4.78 11.51
C ARG A 53 -2.17 -5.32 10.09
N LEU A 54 -1.50 -4.72 9.11
CA LEU A 54 -1.47 -5.23 7.74
C LEU A 54 -0.51 -6.42 7.65
N GLY A 55 -1.06 -7.63 7.68
CA GLY A 55 -0.32 -8.87 7.48
C GLY A 55 -0.24 -9.24 6.00
N CYS A 56 0.95 -9.15 5.41
CA CYS A 56 1.22 -9.68 4.07
C CYS A 56 2.13 -10.90 4.19
N PHE A 57 1.76 -12.02 3.55
CA PHE A 57 2.56 -13.27 3.50
C PHE A 57 3.93 -13.12 2.83
N CYS A 58 4.25 -11.92 2.34
CA CYS A 58 5.48 -11.64 1.63
C CYS A 58 6.68 -11.28 2.53
N LYS A 59 6.46 -11.02 3.82
CA LYS A 59 7.59 -10.77 4.73
C LYS A 59 8.54 -11.98 4.73
N PRO A 60 9.86 -11.76 4.77
CA PRO A 60 10.56 -10.50 5.04
C PRO A 60 10.82 -9.57 3.82
N LYS A 61 10.32 -9.90 2.62
CA LYS A 61 10.59 -9.11 1.40
C LYS A 61 9.59 -7.96 1.24
N VAL A 62 10.05 -6.82 0.68
CA VAL A 62 9.25 -5.61 0.40
C VAL A 62 7.88 -5.97 -0.20
N CYS A 63 6.77 -5.63 0.47
CA CYS A 63 5.40 -5.88 0.03
C CYS A 63 4.65 -4.57 -0.26
N HIS A 64 3.53 -4.65 -0.98
CA HIS A 64 2.59 -3.53 -1.14
C HIS A 64 2.08 -3.03 0.22
N GLY A 65 1.98 -3.91 1.22
CA GLY A 65 1.62 -3.56 2.59
C GLY A 65 2.64 -2.65 3.28
N ASP A 66 3.94 -2.75 2.96
CA ASP A 66 4.97 -1.87 3.51
C ASP A 66 4.77 -0.42 3.03
N VAL A 67 4.34 -0.22 1.77
CA VAL A 67 4.03 1.11 1.22
C VAL A 67 2.87 1.77 1.98
N ILE A 68 1.81 1.00 2.22
CA ILE A 68 0.63 1.49 2.94
C ILE A 68 1.01 1.81 4.40
N ALA A 69 1.78 0.92 5.04
CA ALA A 69 2.24 1.12 6.40
C ALA A 69 3.15 2.34 6.53
N ASP A 70 4.11 2.53 5.63
CA ASP A 70 4.99 3.71 5.59
C ASP A 70 4.19 5.01 5.47
N TRP A 71 3.22 5.06 4.55
CA TRP A 71 2.36 6.23 4.37
C TRP A 71 1.50 6.52 5.61
N LEU A 72 0.91 5.50 6.23
CA LEU A 72 0.12 5.64 7.45
C LEU A 72 0.98 6.14 8.62
N ASN A 73 2.18 5.59 8.79
CA ASN A 73 3.12 6.05 9.82
C ASN A 73 3.51 7.52 9.62
N LYS A 74 3.75 7.94 8.36
CA LYS A 74 4.05 9.36 8.03
C LYS A 74 2.88 10.29 8.31
N MET A 75 1.64 9.84 8.05
CA MET A 75 0.44 10.61 8.38
C MET A 75 0.24 10.76 9.89
N GLU A 76 0.54 9.71 10.67
CA GLU A 76 0.45 9.77 12.14
C GLU A 76 1.43 10.78 12.76
N GLN A 77 2.65 10.88 12.23
CA GLN A 77 3.65 11.85 12.69
C GLN A 77 3.19 13.32 12.47
N LYS A 78 2.45 13.60 11.39
CA LYS A 78 1.98 14.96 11.07
C LYS A 78 0.85 15.48 11.96
N GLU A 79 0.18 14.61 12.70
CA GLU A 79 -0.98 14.96 13.54
C GLU A 79 -0.56 15.28 14.99
N VAL A 80 0.73 15.09 15.31
CA VAL A 80 1.31 15.26 16.65
C VAL A 80 2.11 16.58 16.79
N GLU A 81 2.19 17.39 15.72
CA GLU A 81 2.82 18.72 15.73
C GLU A 81 1.83 19.88 15.81
#